data_AF-A0AAN7SSL0-F1
#
_entry.id   AF-A0AAN7SSL0-F1
#
_cell.length_a   1.000
_cell.length_b   1.000
_cell.length_c   1.000
_cell.angle_alpha   90.00
_cell.angle_beta   90.00
_cell.angle_gamma   90.00
#
_symmetry.space_group_name_H-M   'P 1'
#
loop_
_entity.id
_entity.type
_entity.pdbx_description
1 polymer ?
#
loop_
_entity_poly.entity_id
_entity_poly.type
_entity_poly.pdbx_seq_one_letter_code
_entity_poly.pdbx_strand_id
1 'polypeptide(L)'
;MPSSYSSSHEGDEDDYANLRKELILAYFTLCDDPSTKMLSNLPVSPLELACQLQEVPKSMKSPVFPLQICDKFQIPHNSSDSEIETTAYVNRTKKTISRSRVYDKRHGCYFCDILIGTVTRHLELVHFKEIEVAKLLTMDKNSENRKEGFLCLLRAGDYYHNCQILAMKKGELILSRRLSSKSRSKGLSNYGTCPNCLGFFLLTTLWRHVKNSCPNKKNICDNTSRRDVRGESYALLSSWSETNTSVEFQKDILSTLKHDDVGIVCRED
;
A
#
# COMPACT_ATOMS: atom_id res chain seq x y z
N MET A 1 -51.32 0.05 -14.72
CA MET A 1 -51.38 -0.54 -13.37
C MET A 1 -51.25 -2.05 -13.48
N PRO A 2 -50.65 -2.76 -12.51
CA PRO A 2 -49.61 -2.33 -11.58
C PRO A 2 -48.42 -3.32 -11.53
N SER A 3 -47.25 -2.87 -11.09
CA SER A 3 -46.38 -3.66 -10.21
C SER A 3 -45.40 -2.72 -9.54
N SER A 4 -45.84 -2.19 -8.40
CA SER A 4 -45.02 -1.54 -7.39
C SER A 4 -44.11 -2.57 -6.74
N TYR A 5 -42.80 -2.48 -7.00
CA TYR A 5 -41.78 -3.08 -6.15
C TYR A 5 -41.09 -1.95 -5.37
N SER A 6 -41.61 -1.72 -4.17
CA SER A 6 -41.02 -0.88 -3.14
C SER A 6 -39.74 -1.53 -2.62
N SER A 7 -38.59 -0.90 -2.87
CA SER A 7 -37.29 -1.28 -2.30
C SER A 7 -37.07 -0.52 -1.00
N SER A 8 -37.52 -1.09 0.11
CA SER A 8 -37.16 -0.69 1.47
C SER A 8 -36.03 -1.59 1.96
N HIS A 9 -34.78 -1.24 1.65
CA HIS A 9 -33.59 -2.00 2.06
C HIS A 9 -32.32 -1.12 2.14
N GLU A 10 -32.45 0.12 2.62
CA GLU A 10 -31.29 0.99 2.89
C GLU A 10 -31.09 1.26 4.39
N GLY A 11 -32.06 0.93 5.26
CA GLY A 11 -31.98 1.21 6.71
C GLY A 11 -31.15 0.20 7.52
N ASP A 12 -31.20 -1.09 7.16
CA ASP A 12 -30.68 -2.16 8.02
C ASP A 12 -29.14 -2.33 7.93
N GLU A 13 -28.52 -2.00 6.79
CA GLU A 13 -27.06 -2.06 6.63
C GLU A 13 -26.33 -0.94 7.39
N ASP A 14 -26.99 0.22 7.56
CA ASP A 14 -26.43 1.34 8.29
C ASP A 14 -26.48 1.10 9.81
N ASP A 15 -27.55 0.50 10.32
CA ASP A 15 -27.66 0.08 11.72
C ASP A 15 -26.63 -0.99 12.10
N TYR A 16 -26.42 -2.01 11.24
CA TYR A 16 -25.40 -3.03 11.51
C TYR A 16 -23.97 -2.46 11.46
N ALA A 17 -23.70 -1.50 10.57
CA ALA A 17 -22.42 -0.82 10.50
C ALA A 17 -22.16 0.05 11.74
N ASN A 18 -23.19 0.74 12.24
CA ASN A 18 -23.12 1.55 13.46
C ASN A 18 -22.91 0.67 14.70
N LEU A 19 -23.68 -0.40 14.86
CA LEU A 19 -23.49 -1.39 15.92
C LEU A 19 -22.08 -1.97 15.91
N ARG A 20 -21.55 -2.25 14.72
CA ARG A 20 -20.18 -2.75 14.55
C ARG A 20 -19.13 -1.72 14.95
N LYS A 21 -19.34 -0.43 14.64
CA LYS A 21 -18.48 0.65 15.11
C LYS A 21 -18.52 0.77 16.63
N GLU A 22 -19.70 0.70 17.23
CA GLU A 22 -19.86 0.75 18.70
C GLU A 22 -19.17 -0.42 19.38
N LEU A 23 -19.28 -1.64 18.84
CA LEU A 23 -18.56 -2.80 19.36
C LEU A 23 -17.03 -2.66 19.25
N ILE A 24 -16.53 -2.06 18.17
CA ILE A 24 -15.10 -1.78 17.99
C ILE A 24 -14.63 -0.73 18.99
N LEU A 25 -15.38 0.37 19.16
CA LEU A 25 -15.10 1.40 20.16
C LEU A 25 -15.11 0.80 21.57
N ALA A 26 -16.13 0.01 21.90
CA ALA A 26 -16.24 -0.70 23.16
C ALA A 26 -15.04 -1.61 23.41
N TYR A 27 -14.61 -2.40 22.40
CA TYR A 27 -13.43 -3.24 22.49
C TYR A 27 -12.17 -2.44 22.85
N PHE A 28 -11.91 -1.32 22.18
CA PHE A 28 -10.74 -0.49 22.52
C PHE A 28 -10.87 0.15 23.90
N THR A 29 -12.04 0.66 24.29
CA THR A 29 -12.25 1.21 25.63
C THR A 29 -12.07 0.18 26.75
N LEU A 30 -12.40 -1.09 26.50
CA LEU A 30 -12.19 -2.20 27.44
C LEU A 30 -10.73 -2.65 27.52
N CYS A 31 -9.97 -2.48 26.43
CA CYS A 31 -8.51 -2.65 26.43
C CYS A 31 -7.79 -1.47 27.12
N ASP A 32 -8.43 -0.30 27.21
CA ASP A 32 -7.94 0.89 27.91
C ASP A 32 -8.33 0.92 29.40
N ASP A 33 -9.17 0.01 29.88
CA ASP A 33 -9.57 -0.10 31.29
C ASP A 33 -8.42 -0.74 32.12
N PRO A 34 -7.88 -0.04 33.13
CA PRO A 34 -6.82 -0.58 33.99
C PRO A 34 -7.24 -1.82 34.80
N SER A 35 -8.53 -2.15 34.88
CA SER A 35 -9.06 -3.31 35.63
C SER A 35 -9.08 -4.63 34.86
N THR A 36 -8.92 -4.64 33.53
CA THR A 36 -8.82 -5.86 32.69
C THR A 36 -7.39 -6.40 32.53
N LYS A 37 -6.38 -5.73 33.14
CA LYS A 37 -4.98 -6.16 33.16
C LYS A 37 -4.71 -7.34 34.09
N MET A 38 -5.15 -8.53 33.70
CA MET A 38 -4.73 -9.78 34.35
C MET A 38 -4.17 -10.82 33.37
N LEU A 39 -3.72 -10.42 32.18
CA LEU A 39 -2.96 -11.29 31.26
C LEU A 39 -1.73 -10.56 30.67
N SER A 40 -0.68 -10.54 31.50
CA SER A 40 0.76 -10.53 31.25
C SER A 40 1.38 -9.96 29.94
N ASN A 41 2.20 -8.92 30.15
CA ASN A 41 3.51 -8.62 29.55
C ASN A 41 3.63 -8.04 28.12
N LEU A 42 3.45 -6.72 27.99
CA LEU A 42 4.21 -5.86 27.05
C LEU A 42 4.76 -4.62 27.79
N PRO A 43 5.97 -4.12 27.45
CA PRO A 43 6.68 -3.13 28.25
C PRO A 43 6.44 -1.72 27.72
N VAL A 44 5.26 -1.14 27.90
CA VAL A 44 5.09 0.33 27.87
C VAL A 44 3.89 0.70 28.73
N SER A 45 4.01 1.71 29.60
CA SER A 45 2.89 2.11 30.45
C SER A 45 1.77 2.74 29.61
N PRO A 46 0.48 2.51 29.93
CA PRO A 46 -0.64 3.13 29.19
C PRO A 46 -0.62 4.65 29.19
N LEU A 47 0.05 5.28 30.16
CA LEU A 47 0.22 6.73 30.19
C LEU A 47 1.15 7.23 29.07
N GLU A 48 2.19 6.47 28.72
CA GLU A 48 3.10 6.83 27.63
C GLU A 48 2.43 6.69 26.26
N LEU A 49 1.51 5.71 26.11
CA LEU A 49 0.72 5.55 24.88
C LEU A 49 -0.38 6.61 24.75
N ALA A 50 -1.00 7.02 25.87
CA ALA A 50 -1.98 8.10 25.90
C ALA A 50 -1.36 9.48 25.60
N CYS A 51 -0.15 9.75 26.10
CA CYS A 51 0.61 10.96 25.75
C CYS A 51 0.95 11.03 24.25
N GLN A 52 1.20 9.89 23.60
CA GLN A 52 1.43 9.85 22.15
C GLN A 52 0.16 10.10 21.31
N LEU A 53 -1.03 9.92 21.88
CA LEU A 53 -2.31 10.13 21.19
C LEU A 53 -2.92 11.52 21.40
N GLN A 54 -2.43 12.30 22.37
CA GLN A 54 -2.98 13.63 22.70
C GLN A 54 -2.26 14.82 22.04
N GLU A 55 -1.14 14.62 21.35
CA GLU A 55 -0.48 15.68 20.57
C GLU A 55 -0.79 15.61 19.06
N VAL A 56 -2.06 15.75 18.68
CA VAL A 56 -2.43 16.03 17.28
C VAL A 56 -2.70 17.54 17.13
N PRO A 57 -1.70 18.37 16.75
CA PRO A 57 -1.94 19.75 16.37
C PRO A 57 -2.88 19.82 15.15
N LYS A 58 -3.68 20.90 15.09
CA LYS A 58 -4.74 21.19 14.09
C LYS A 58 -4.24 21.44 12.64
N SER A 59 -3.20 20.73 12.21
CA SER A 59 -2.73 20.64 10.83
C SER A 59 -2.46 19.17 10.54
N MET A 60 -3.51 18.41 10.22
CA MET A 60 -3.42 16.98 9.93
C MET A 60 -2.53 16.76 8.69
N LYS A 61 -1.29 16.37 8.94
CA LYS A 61 -0.44 15.71 7.94
C LYS A 61 -1.02 14.30 7.75
N SER A 62 -1.18 13.88 6.49
CA SER A 62 -1.60 12.55 6.05
C SER A 62 -1.02 11.44 6.94
N PRO A 63 -1.80 10.39 7.30
CA PRO A 63 -1.29 9.27 8.09
C PRO A 63 -0.20 8.55 7.31
N VAL A 64 1.05 8.92 7.58
CA VAL A 64 2.23 8.13 7.19
C VAL A 64 2.24 6.93 8.12
N PHE A 65 1.63 5.83 7.66
CA PHE A 65 1.73 4.56 8.36
C PHE A 65 3.21 4.18 8.44
N PRO A 66 3.75 3.84 9.62
CA PRO A 66 5.09 3.31 9.74
C PRO A 66 5.21 2.10 8.81
N LEU A 67 6.14 2.17 7.85
CA LEU A 67 6.59 1.04 7.04
C LEU A 67 7.37 0.08 7.95
N GLN A 68 6.74 -0.46 8.99
CA GLN A 68 7.29 -1.63 9.67
C GLN A 68 6.97 -2.80 8.76
N ILE A 69 8.00 -3.30 8.07
CA ILE A 69 7.94 -4.54 7.31
C ILE A 69 7.33 -5.58 8.25
N CYS A 70 6.12 -6.03 7.96
CA CYS A 70 5.53 -7.12 8.74
C CYS A 70 6.42 -8.34 8.53
N ASP A 71 6.87 -8.97 9.63
CA ASP A 71 7.74 -10.16 9.63
C ASP A 71 7.21 -11.31 8.77
N LYS A 72 5.95 -11.24 8.34
CA LYS A 72 5.29 -12.17 7.42
C LYS A 72 5.74 -12.04 5.96
N PHE A 73 6.41 -10.95 5.58
CA PHE A 73 6.89 -10.70 4.22
C PHE A 73 8.38 -11.03 4.07
N GLN A 74 8.77 -12.27 4.42
CA GLN A 74 10.12 -12.76 4.18
C GLN A 74 10.23 -13.33 2.75
N ILE A 75 11.32 -12.99 2.07
CA ILE A 75 11.62 -13.52 0.74
C ILE A 75 12.08 -14.98 0.92
N PRO A 76 11.57 -15.94 0.14
CA PRO A 76 12.17 -17.27 0.10
C PRO A 76 13.57 -17.16 -0.52
N HIS A 77 14.61 -17.40 0.29
CA HIS A 77 15.97 -17.62 -0.22
C HIS A 77 15.96 -18.83 -1.16
N ASN A 78 16.04 -18.59 -2.47
CA ASN A 78 16.24 -19.66 -3.43
C ASN A 78 17.71 -19.70 -3.84
N SER A 79 18.48 -20.58 -3.21
CA SER A 79 19.92 -20.76 -3.38
C SER A 79 20.29 -21.74 -4.50
N SER A 80 19.57 -21.72 -5.62
CA SER A 80 19.86 -22.60 -6.76
C SER A 80 19.91 -21.83 -8.07
N ASP A 81 21.09 -21.84 -8.69
CA ASP A 81 21.42 -21.35 -10.05
C ASP A 81 20.69 -22.15 -11.15
N SER A 82 19.36 -22.12 -11.15
CA SER A 82 18.56 -22.55 -12.30
C SER A 82 18.16 -21.32 -13.10
N GLU A 83 18.34 -21.33 -14.42
CA GLU A 83 17.86 -20.26 -15.33
C GLU A 83 16.39 -19.94 -15.03
N ILE A 84 16.15 -18.86 -14.27
CA ILE A 84 14.80 -18.46 -13.87
C ILE A 84 14.11 -17.87 -15.10
N GLU A 85 13.24 -18.65 -15.73
CA GLU A 85 12.35 -18.17 -16.78
C GLU A 85 11.55 -16.98 -16.24
N THR A 86 11.86 -15.78 -16.74
CA THR A 86 11.24 -14.53 -16.28
C THR A 86 9.81 -14.48 -16.79
N THR A 87 8.87 -14.82 -15.92
CA THR A 87 7.43 -14.82 -16.24
C THR A 87 6.68 -13.65 -15.60
N ALA A 88 7.40 -12.68 -15.01
CA ALA A 88 6.77 -11.49 -14.47
C ALA A 88 6.30 -10.53 -15.58
N TYR A 89 5.11 -9.95 -15.39
CA TYR A 89 4.46 -9.09 -16.38
C TYR A 89 3.59 -8.00 -15.76
N VAL A 90 3.19 -7.03 -16.59
CA VAL A 90 2.20 -6.00 -16.24
C VAL A 90 0.92 -6.20 -17.03
N ASN A 91 -0.23 -6.11 -16.36
CA ASN A 91 -1.52 -6.26 -17.02
C ASN A 91 -2.05 -4.98 -17.66
N ARG A 92 -2.80 -5.16 -18.74
CA ARG A 92 -3.41 -4.08 -19.52
C ARG A 92 -4.90 -3.99 -19.25
N THR A 93 -5.50 -2.85 -19.58
CA THR A 93 -6.96 -2.75 -19.63
C THR A 93 -7.51 -3.66 -20.73
N LYS A 94 -8.51 -4.46 -20.36
CA LYS A 94 -9.24 -5.34 -21.28
C LYS A 94 -10.61 -4.75 -21.58
N LYS A 95 -11.15 -5.10 -22.73
CA LYS A 95 -12.53 -4.77 -23.13
C LYS A 95 -13.28 -6.04 -23.49
N THR A 96 -14.57 -6.06 -23.17
CA THR A 96 -15.50 -7.11 -23.62
C THR A 96 -15.75 -6.98 -25.13
N ILE A 97 -16.43 -7.98 -25.69
CA ILE A 97 -16.93 -7.94 -27.08
C ILE A 97 -17.81 -6.67 -27.29
N SER A 98 -18.61 -6.31 -26.30
CA SER A 98 -19.43 -5.09 -26.28
C SER A 98 -18.65 -3.79 -26.04
N ARG A 99 -17.31 -3.82 -26.07
CA ARG A 99 -16.38 -2.69 -25.86
C ARG A 99 -16.42 -2.06 -24.45
N SER A 100 -17.11 -2.68 -23.49
CA SER A 100 -17.13 -2.28 -22.08
C SER A 100 -15.82 -2.64 -21.39
N ARG A 101 -15.42 -1.85 -20.40
CA ARG A 101 -14.20 -2.10 -19.62
C ARG A 101 -14.39 -3.31 -18.71
N VAL A 102 -13.40 -4.21 -18.68
CA VAL A 102 -13.34 -5.30 -17.71
C VAL A 102 -12.66 -4.79 -16.43
N TYR A 103 -13.31 -5.04 -15.28
CA TYR A 103 -12.81 -4.68 -13.95
C TYR A 103 -12.28 -5.92 -13.22
N ASP A 104 -11.17 -6.47 -13.73
CA ASP A 104 -10.48 -7.66 -13.22
C ASP A 104 -9.19 -7.30 -12.46
N LYS A 105 -9.11 -6.09 -11.89
CA LYS A 105 -7.94 -5.70 -11.08
C LYS A 105 -8.06 -6.33 -9.69
N ARG A 106 -6.99 -7.01 -9.28
CA ARG A 106 -6.81 -7.49 -7.92
C ARG A 106 -5.65 -6.74 -7.27
N HIS A 107 -5.65 -6.77 -5.95
CA HIS A 107 -4.76 -6.02 -5.07
C HIS A 107 -4.25 -6.92 -3.96
N GLY A 108 -3.01 -6.73 -3.55
CA GLY A 108 -2.43 -7.45 -2.41
C GLY A 108 -3.03 -6.93 -1.10
N CYS A 109 -3.43 -7.83 -0.20
CA CYS A 109 -3.80 -7.44 1.15
C CYS A 109 -2.54 -7.23 2.00
N TYR A 110 -2.46 -6.08 2.67
CA TYR A 110 -1.32 -5.77 3.56
C TYR A 110 -1.14 -6.76 4.72
N PHE A 111 -2.21 -7.40 5.20
CA PHE A 111 -2.14 -8.24 6.41
C PHE A 111 -2.05 -9.74 6.14
N CYS A 112 -2.58 -10.21 5.00
CA CYS A 112 -2.64 -11.65 4.67
C CYS A 112 -2.08 -12.00 3.29
N ASP A 113 -1.61 -11.01 2.52
CA ASP A 113 -0.98 -11.18 1.20
C ASP A 113 -1.86 -11.86 0.12
N ILE A 114 -3.15 -12.05 0.40
CA ILE A 114 -4.09 -12.59 -0.58
C ILE A 114 -4.46 -11.52 -1.61
N LEU A 115 -4.58 -11.92 -2.88
CA LEU A 115 -5.06 -11.04 -3.96
C LEU A 115 -6.59 -10.91 -3.96
N ILE A 116 -7.08 -9.70 -3.68
CA ILE A 116 -8.49 -9.37 -3.50
C ILE A 116 -8.96 -8.34 -4.53
N GLY A 117 -10.21 -8.45 -5.00
CA GLY A 117 -10.82 -7.46 -5.90
C GLY A 117 -11.29 -6.18 -5.19
N THR A 118 -11.86 -6.32 -3.99
CA THR A 118 -12.38 -5.21 -3.17
C THR A 118 -11.68 -5.20 -1.80
N VAL A 119 -10.53 -4.53 -1.73
CA VAL A 119 -9.67 -4.53 -0.52
C VAL A 119 -10.39 -3.94 0.70
N THR A 120 -11.11 -2.82 0.55
CA THR A 120 -11.82 -2.17 1.67
C THR A 120 -12.78 -3.13 2.36
N ARG A 121 -13.62 -3.84 1.60
CA ARG A 121 -14.55 -4.84 2.15
C ARG A 121 -13.82 -6.00 2.82
N HIS A 122 -12.72 -6.45 2.23
CA HIS A 122 -11.92 -7.53 2.82
C HIS A 122 -11.28 -7.11 4.14
N LEU A 123 -10.68 -5.92 4.20
CA LEU A 123 -10.14 -5.36 5.44
C LEU A 123 -11.24 -5.21 6.49
N GLU A 124 -12.39 -4.69 6.08
CA GLU A 124 -13.57 -4.57 6.93
C GLU A 124 -14.04 -5.92 7.48
N LEU A 125 -14.06 -7.00 6.71
CA LEU A 125 -14.64 -8.27 7.18
C LEU A 125 -13.62 -9.16 7.90
N VAL A 126 -12.39 -9.23 7.38
CA VAL A 126 -11.36 -10.17 7.83
C VAL A 126 -10.40 -9.52 8.82
N HIS A 127 -10.06 -8.25 8.61
CA HIS A 127 -9.02 -7.53 9.37
C HIS A 127 -9.58 -6.39 10.24
N PHE A 128 -10.85 -6.48 10.65
CA PHE A 128 -11.49 -5.42 11.46
C PHE A 128 -10.85 -5.21 12.84
N LYS A 129 -10.08 -6.20 13.32
CA LYS A 129 -9.37 -6.15 14.60
C LYS A 129 -7.97 -5.54 14.49
N GLU A 130 -7.44 -5.38 13.27
CA GLU A 130 -6.15 -4.70 13.08
C GLU A 130 -6.31 -3.23 13.44
N ILE A 131 -5.37 -2.69 14.20
CA ILE A 131 -5.48 -1.35 14.81
C ILE A 131 -5.69 -0.28 13.73
N GLU A 132 -4.97 -0.38 12.62
CA GLU A 132 -5.06 0.55 11.49
C GLU A 132 -6.45 0.49 10.85
N VAL A 133 -7.00 -0.69 10.65
CA VAL A 133 -8.34 -0.87 10.05
C VAL A 133 -9.38 -0.34 11.01
N ALA A 134 -9.32 -0.72 12.28
CA ALA A 134 -10.32 -0.35 13.26
C ALA A 134 -10.40 1.18 13.45
N LYS A 135 -9.25 1.87 13.45
CA LYS A 135 -9.18 3.34 13.42
C LYS A 135 -9.89 3.95 12.20
N LEU A 136 -9.84 3.30 11.03
CA LEU A 136 -10.55 3.77 9.85
C LEU A 136 -12.05 3.46 9.90
N LEU A 137 -12.45 2.40 10.62
CA LEU A 137 -13.85 2.04 10.78
C LEU A 137 -14.60 3.00 11.70
N THR A 138 -13.94 3.59 12.70
CA THR A 138 -14.56 4.61 13.55
C THR A 138 -14.91 5.88 12.76
N MET A 139 -14.09 6.24 11.76
CA MET A 139 -14.33 7.39 10.89
C MET A 139 -15.62 7.27 10.05
N ASP A 140 -16.18 8.41 9.66
CA ASP A 140 -17.38 8.47 8.81
C ASP A 140 -17.13 7.80 7.46
N LYS A 141 -18.10 6.99 7.00
CA LYS A 141 -18.02 6.19 5.76
C LYS A 141 -17.56 7.02 4.56
N ASN A 142 -18.00 8.27 4.49
CA ASN A 142 -17.74 9.18 3.37
C ASN A 142 -16.61 10.18 3.61
N SER A 143 -15.96 10.15 4.78
CA SER A 143 -14.86 11.08 5.08
C SER A 143 -13.65 10.83 4.17
N GLU A 144 -13.00 11.91 3.75
CA GLU A 144 -11.78 11.81 2.92
C GLU A 144 -10.64 11.12 3.68
N ASN A 145 -10.51 11.35 4.98
CA ASN A 145 -9.53 10.68 5.83
C ASN A 145 -9.70 9.14 5.82
N ARG A 146 -10.94 8.65 5.87
CA ARG A 146 -11.22 7.20 5.78
C ARG A 146 -10.80 6.65 4.41
N LYS A 147 -11.17 7.34 3.33
CA LYS A 147 -10.81 6.94 1.96
C LYS A 147 -9.29 6.91 1.77
N GLU A 148 -8.59 7.94 2.26
CA GLU A 148 -7.13 8.04 2.19
C GLU A 148 -6.46 6.93 2.98
N GLY A 149 -6.91 6.64 4.20
CA GLY A 149 -6.34 5.57 5.01
C GLY A 149 -6.51 4.19 4.39
N PHE A 150 -7.69 3.87 3.83
CA PHE A 150 -7.87 2.62 3.09
C PHE A 150 -7.01 2.56 1.82
N LEU A 151 -6.83 3.69 1.14
CA LEU A 151 -5.92 3.77 -0.01
C LEU A 151 -4.46 3.52 0.40
N CYS A 152 -4.03 4.02 1.55
CA CYS A 152 -2.70 3.74 2.10
C CYS A 152 -2.51 2.25 2.37
N LEU A 153 -3.45 1.59 3.07
CA LEU A 153 -3.38 0.14 3.32
C LEU A 153 -3.37 -0.69 2.03
N LEU A 154 -4.21 -0.31 1.06
CA LEU A 154 -4.25 -0.96 -0.25
C LEU A 154 -2.91 -0.81 -0.99
N ARG A 155 -2.32 0.40 -1.01
CA ARG A 155 -1.05 0.64 -1.69
C ARG A 155 0.13 -0.01 -0.98
N ALA A 156 0.10 -0.10 0.34
CA ALA A 156 1.08 -0.86 1.10
C ALA A 156 1.03 -2.33 0.69
N GLY A 157 -0.15 -2.97 0.68
CA GLY A 157 -0.29 -4.36 0.23
C GLY A 157 0.16 -4.58 -1.22
N ASP A 158 -0.25 -3.71 -2.16
CA ASP A 158 0.23 -3.75 -3.55
C ASP A 158 1.76 -3.59 -3.65
N TYR A 159 2.35 -2.74 -2.79
CA TYR A 159 3.79 -2.51 -2.76
C TYR A 159 4.56 -3.76 -2.34
N TYR A 160 4.18 -4.40 -1.22
CA TYR A 160 4.86 -5.63 -0.78
C TYR A 160 4.72 -6.76 -1.80
N HIS A 161 3.51 -6.97 -2.34
CA HIS A 161 3.30 -7.92 -3.43
C HIS A 161 4.24 -7.61 -4.60
N ASN A 162 4.29 -6.36 -5.05
CA ASN A 162 5.14 -5.99 -6.18
C ASN A 162 6.63 -6.19 -5.91
N CYS A 163 7.10 -5.92 -4.70
CA CYS A 163 8.49 -6.17 -4.35
C CYS A 163 8.81 -7.67 -4.41
N GLN A 164 7.90 -8.56 -3.98
CA GLN A 164 8.04 -10.02 -4.18
C GLN A 164 8.13 -10.38 -5.66
N ILE A 165 7.24 -9.83 -6.50
CA ILE A 165 7.25 -10.11 -7.94
C ILE A 165 8.56 -9.67 -8.60
N LEU A 166 9.11 -8.53 -8.17
CA LEU A 166 10.40 -8.03 -8.67
C LEU A 166 11.57 -8.92 -8.23
N ALA A 167 11.57 -9.38 -6.97
CA ALA A 167 12.60 -10.26 -6.44
C ALA A 167 12.55 -11.66 -7.09
N MET A 168 11.35 -12.26 -7.17
CA MET A 168 11.15 -13.60 -7.73
C MET A 168 11.14 -13.63 -9.26
N LYS A 169 11.03 -12.46 -9.93
CA LYS A 169 10.88 -12.32 -11.39
C LYS A 169 9.70 -13.13 -11.97
N LYS A 170 8.67 -13.39 -11.16
CA LYS A 170 7.51 -14.23 -11.50
C LYS A 170 6.20 -13.61 -11.03
N GLY A 171 5.20 -13.53 -11.93
CA GLY A 171 3.83 -13.11 -11.63
C GLY A 171 3.43 -11.68 -12.06
N GLU A 172 2.24 -11.22 -11.66
CA GLU A 172 1.70 -9.93 -12.10
C GLU A 172 2.16 -8.78 -11.20
N LEU A 173 2.82 -7.78 -11.80
CA LEU A 173 3.08 -6.49 -11.15
C LEU A 173 1.83 -5.60 -11.19
N ILE A 174 1.36 -5.20 -10.02
CA ILE A 174 0.13 -4.43 -9.80
C ILE A 174 0.43 -2.93 -9.92
N LEU A 175 0.04 -2.33 -11.05
CA LEU A 175 0.18 -0.89 -11.27
C LEU A 175 -0.99 -0.11 -10.65
N SER A 176 -0.71 1.07 -10.08
CA SER A 176 -1.75 2.00 -9.61
C SER A 176 -2.77 2.31 -10.70
N ARG A 177 -2.29 2.50 -11.93
CA ARG A 177 -3.11 2.61 -13.14
C ARG A 177 -2.62 1.62 -14.19
N ARG A 178 -3.49 0.70 -14.61
CA ARG A 178 -3.19 -0.23 -15.70
C ARG A 178 -2.92 0.52 -17.01
N LEU A 179 -2.02 -0.05 -17.81
CA LEU A 179 -1.72 0.46 -19.13
C LEU A 179 -2.95 0.35 -20.03
N SER A 180 -3.11 1.33 -20.93
CA SER A 180 -4.07 1.21 -22.02
C SER A 180 -3.70 0.03 -22.92
N SER A 181 -4.71 -0.62 -23.51
CA SER A 181 -4.51 -1.68 -24.51
C SER A 181 -3.58 -1.26 -25.66
N LYS A 182 -3.54 0.04 -26.00
CA LYS A 182 -2.70 0.62 -27.06
C LYS A 182 -1.26 0.95 -26.63
N SER A 183 -0.92 0.81 -25.34
CA SER A 183 0.42 1.20 -24.86
C SER A 183 1.48 0.21 -25.37
N ARG A 184 2.70 0.66 -25.66
CA ARG A 184 3.79 -0.28 -25.94
C ARG A 184 4.17 -1.04 -24.68
N SER A 185 4.48 -2.34 -24.81
CA SER A 185 5.00 -3.13 -23.68
C SER A 185 6.32 -2.52 -23.23
N LYS A 186 6.54 -2.50 -21.92
CA LYS A 186 7.78 -2.04 -21.31
C LYS A 186 8.24 -3.10 -20.33
N GLY A 187 9.56 -3.29 -20.22
CA GLY A 187 10.14 -4.17 -19.21
C GLY A 187 9.83 -3.68 -17.79
N LEU A 188 9.88 -4.59 -16.83
CA LEU A 188 9.57 -4.33 -15.41
C LEU A 188 10.44 -3.22 -14.81
N SER A 189 11.70 -3.10 -15.26
CA SER A 189 12.63 -2.02 -14.88
C SER A 189 12.16 -0.60 -15.22
N ASN A 190 11.10 -0.45 -16.01
CA ASN A 190 10.52 0.87 -16.30
C ASN A 190 9.51 1.32 -15.24
N TYR A 191 9.17 0.47 -14.29
CA TYR A 191 8.19 0.74 -13.25
C TYR A 191 8.87 0.93 -11.90
N GLY A 192 8.26 1.76 -11.06
CA GLY A 192 8.75 2.01 -9.71
C GLY A 192 7.65 2.53 -8.80
N THR A 193 7.97 2.58 -7.52
CA THR A 193 7.06 2.98 -6.45
C THR A 193 7.11 4.49 -6.20
N CYS A 194 5.97 5.08 -5.84
CA CYS A 194 5.94 6.45 -5.36
C CYS A 194 6.46 6.52 -3.92
N PRO A 195 7.47 7.34 -3.61
CA PRO A 195 8.04 7.39 -2.26
C PRO A 195 7.09 7.95 -1.20
N ASN A 196 6.04 8.65 -1.62
CA ASN A 196 5.07 9.26 -0.72
C ASN A 196 3.85 8.37 -0.46
N CYS A 197 3.44 7.56 -1.44
CA CYS A 197 2.17 6.84 -1.37
C CYS A 197 2.26 5.36 -1.74
N LEU A 198 3.45 4.86 -2.07
CA LEU A 198 3.75 3.45 -2.40
C LEU A 198 3.05 2.89 -3.65
N GLY A 199 2.28 3.71 -4.35
CA GLY A 199 1.66 3.30 -5.60
C GLY A 199 2.73 3.04 -6.68
N PHE A 200 2.55 1.97 -7.46
CA PHE A 200 3.44 1.67 -8.58
C PHE A 200 3.03 2.41 -9.86
N PHE A 201 4.00 3.04 -10.52
CA PHE A 201 3.82 3.82 -11.75
C PHE A 201 4.98 3.62 -12.72
N LEU A 202 4.81 4.12 -13.93
CA LEU A 202 5.88 4.23 -14.91
C LEU A 202 6.88 5.34 -14.48
N LEU A 203 8.17 5.02 -14.39
CA LEU A 203 9.23 5.91 -13.91
C LEU A 203 9.37 7.20 -14.74
N THR A 204 8.99 7.21 -16.01
CA THR A 204 9.00 8.41 -16.85
C THR A 204 7.93 9.42 -16.46
N THR A 205 6.85 8.98 -15.81
CA THR A 205 5.70 9.80 -15.41
C THR A 205 5.56 9.95 -13.90
N LEU A 206 6.33 9.19 -13.11
CA LEU A 206 6.24 9.17 -11.65
C LEU A 206 6.43 10.56 -11.02
N TRP A 207 7.39 11.35 -11.50
CA TRP A 207 7.62 12.72 -11.01
C TRP A 207 6.38 13.62 -11.14
N ARG A 208 5.59 13.46 -12.21
CA ARG A 208 4.34 14.20 -12.42
C ARG A 208 3.27 13.73 -11.44
N HIS A 209 3.25 12.43 -11.13
CA HIS A 209 2.35 11.92 -10.09
C HIS A 209 2.68 12.57 -8.75
N VAL A 210 3.94 12.47 -8.30
CA VAL A 210 4.43 13.05 -7.04
C VAL A 210 4.07 14.53 -6.93
N LYS A 211 4.34 15.32 -7.98
CA LYS A 211 4.10 16.77 -7.97
C LYS A 211 2.61 17.14 -8.03
N ASN A 212 1.82 16.49 -8.88
CA ASN A 212 0.51 17.03 -9.27
C ASN A 212 -0.69 16.27 -8.66
N SER A 213 -0.52 15.01 -8.25
CA SER A 213 -1.67 14.11 -8.01
C SER A 213 -1.44 13.06 -6.93
N CYS A 214 -0.31 13.11 -6.23
CA CYS A 214 -0.07 12.23 -5.10
C CYS A 214 -0.97 12.66 -3.94
N PRO A 215 -1.81 11.75 -3.38
CA PRO A 215 -2.65 12.10 -2.24
C PRO A 215 -1.80 12.47 -1.03
N ASN A 216 -0.72 11.71 -0.79
CA ASN A 216 0.19 11.93 0.33
C ASN A 216 1.34 12.88 -0.07
N LYS A 217 1.10 13.85 -0.95
CA LYS A 217 2.16 14.80 -1.35
C LYS A 217 2.67 15.51 -0.10
N LYS A 218 3.96 15.39 0.18
CA LYS A 218 4.61 16.22 1.20
C LYS A 218 4.69 17.65 0.64
N ASN A 219 4.59 18.66 1.50
CA ASN A 219 4.91 20.05 1.14
C ASN A 219 6.44 20.15 0.93
N ILE A 220 6.95 19.49 -0.10
CA ILE A 220 8.36 19.54 -0.50
C ILE A 220 8.55 20.88 -1.22
N CYS A 221 9.69 21.53 -0.98
CA CYS A 221 10.12 22.68 -1.75
C CYS A 221 9.98 22.40 -3.26
N ASP A 222 9.57 23.39 -4.04
CA ASP A 222 9.19 23.28 -5.47
C ASP A 222 10.23 22.65 -6.42
N ASN A 223 11.40 22.28 -5.91
CA ASN A 223 12.58 21.84 -6.63
C ASN A 223 12.73 20.31 -6.75
N THR A 224 11.74 19.50 -6.38
CA THR A 224 11.83 18.03 -6.55
C THR A 224 11.97 17.67 -8.03
N SER A 225 13.15 17.19 -8.43
CA SER A 225 13.45 16.88 -9.81
C SER A 225 12.99 15.46 -10.20
N ARG A 226 12.93 15.19 -11.50
CA ARG A 226 12.66 13.84 -12.02
C ARG A 226 13.71 12.83 -11.54
N ARG A 227 14.96 13.26 -11.36
CA ARG A 227 16.06 12.41 -10.92
C ARG A 227 15.83 11.97 -9.47
N ASP A 228 15.47 12.93 -8.61
CA ASP A 228 15.28 12.69 -7.17
C ASP A 228 14.15 11.68 -6.94
N VAL A 229 12.98 11.89 -7.57
CA VAL A 229 11.84 10.96 -7.45
C VAL A 229 12.18 9.55 -7.93
N ARG A 230 13.01 9.42 -8.96
CA ARG A 230 13.48 8.11 -9.42
C ARG A 230 14.44 7.50 -8.42
N GLY A 231 15.43 8.25 -7.93
CA GLY A 231 16.38 7.79 -6.92
C GLY A 231 15.67 7.28 -5.66
N GLU A 232 14.71 8.03 -5.14
CA GLU A 232 13.89 7.62 -3.99
C GLU A 232 13.06 6.36 -4.28
N SER A 233 12.46 6.27 -5.48
CA SER A 233 11.76 5.05 -5.90
C SER A 233 12.69 3.84 -5.93
N TYR A 234 13.94 4.00 -6.37
CA TYR A 234 14.90 2.90 -6.41
C TYR A 234 15.37 2.50 -5.02
N ALA A 235 15.70 3.48 -4.17
CA ALA A 235 16.12 3.22 -2.79
C ALA A 235 15.08 2.40 -2.01
N LEU A 236 13.78 2.64 -2.25
CA LEU A 236 12.72 1.84 -1.64
C LEU A 236 12.66 0.41 -2.17
N LEU A 237 12.94 0.20 -3.45
CA LEU A 237 12.93 -1.14 -4.04
C LEU A 237 14.20 -1.92 -3.70
N SER A 238 15.36 -1.25 -3.63
CA SER A 238 16.63 -1.86 -3.26
C SER A 238 16.70 -2.25 -1.80
N SER A 239 16.01 -1.53 -0.91
CA SER A 239 15.92 -1.95 0.50
C SER A 239 15.15 -3.25 0.69
N TRP A 240 14.44 -3.69 -0.35
CA TRP A 240 13.72 -4.96 -0.38
C TRP A 240 14.51 -6.09 -1.04
N SER A 241 15.53 -5.78 -1.85
CA SER A 241 16.48 -6.80 -2.30
C SER A 241 17.48 -7.06 -1.18
N GLU A 242 17.66 -8.32 -0.80
CA GLU A 242 18.70 -8.79 0.13
C GLU A 242 20.11 -8.63 -0.46
N THR A 243 20.50 -7.41 -0.81
CA THR A 243 21.91 -7.13 -1.03
C THR A 243 22.53 -6.99 0.35
N ASN A 244 23.63 -7.71 0.61
CA ASN A 244 24.44 -7.64 1.84
C ASN A 244 25.14 -6.28 2.01
N THR A 245 24.47 -5.18 1.70
CA THR A 245 25.03 -3.84 1.61
C THR A 245 24.40 -2.94 2.66
N SER A 246 25.21 -2.09 3.30
CA SER A 246 24.71 -1.21 4.36
C SER A 246 23.67 -0.23 3.81
N VAL A 247 22.73 0.18 4.67
CA VAL A 247 21.67 1.13 4.33
C VAL A 247 22.25 2.47 3.87
N GLU A 248 23.37 2.89 4.49
CA GLU A 248 24.13 4.08 4.10
C GLU A 248 24.69 3.94 2.69
N PHE A 249 25.26 2.78 2.35
CA PHE A 249 25.79 2.54 1.00
C PHE A 249 24.69 2.53 -0.07
N GLN A 250 23.56 1.87 0.20
CA GLN A 250 22.43 1.88 -0.73
C GLN A 250 21.94 3.31 -0.97
N LYS A 251 21.80 4.10 0.11
CA LYS A 251 21.27 5.47 0.05
C LYS A 251 22.26 6.44 -0.58
N ASP A 252 23.52 6.45 -0.15
CA ASP A 252 24.45 7.52 -0.50
C ASP A 252 25.21 7.22 -1.81
N ILE A 253 25.37 5.93 -2.13
CA ILE A 253 26.10 5.49 -3.33
C ILE A 253 25.14 4.96 -4.40
N LEU A 254 24.41 3.86 -4.13
CA LEU A 254 23.64 3.19 -5.18
C LEU A 254 22.47 4.04 -5.71
N SER A 255 21.83 4.83 -4.84
CA SER A 255 20.72 5.71 -5.24
C SER A 255 21.17 6.91 -6.09
N THR A 256 22.45 7.29 -6.02
CA THR A 256 23.01 8.43 -6.77
C THR A 256 23.54 8.01 -8.15
N LEU A 257 23.83 6.72 -8.35
CA LEU A 257 24.27 6.18 -9.63
C LEU A 257 23.24 6.43 -10.74
N LYS A 258 23.75 6.81 -11.92
CA LYS A 258 22.92 6.99 -13.11
C LYS A 258 22.24 5.68 -13.50
N HIS A 259 21.12 5.82 -14.21
CA HIS A 259 20.39 4.70 -14.81
C HIS A 259 20.89 4.44 -16.22
N ASP A 260 22.18 4.15 -16.31
CA ASP A 260 22.86 3.62 -17.48
C ASP A 260 23.26 2.17 -17.23
N ASP A 261 23.80 1.51 -18.25
CA ASP A 261 24.16 0.09 -18.18
C ASP A 261 25.17 -0.17 -17.05
N VAL A 262 26.11 0.76 -16.82
CA VAL A 262 27.08 0.68 -15.72
C VAL A 262 26.38 0.76 -14.36
N GLY A 263 25.50 1.73 -14.16
CA GLY A 263 24.79 1.85 -12.90
C GLY A 263 23.82 0.69 -12.63
N ILE A 264 23.27 0.05 -13.67
CA ILE A 264 22.47 -1.16 -13.53
C ILE A 264 23.35 -2.31 -13.03
N VAL A 265 24.48 -2.57 -13.70
CA VAL A 265 25.43 -3.63 -13.31
C VAL A 265 25.92 -3.42 -11.87
N CYS A 266 26.34 -2.20 -11.51
CA CYS A 266 26.80 -1.89 -10.14
C CYS A 266 25.72 -2.03 -9.04
N ARG A 267 24.43 -2.16 -9.40
CA ARG A 267 23.34 -2.42 -8.45
C ARG A 267 22.96 -3.90 -8.36
N GLU A 268 23.38 -4.69 -9.33
CA GLU A 268 23.13 -6.13 -9.41
C GLU A 268 24.33 -6.96 -8.92
N ASP A 269 25.52 -6.35 -8.86
CA ASP A 269 26.76 -6.85 -8.24
C ASP A 269 26.73 -6.68 -6.70
#